data_AF-A0A529MA45-F1
#
_entry.id   AF-A0A529MA45-F1
#
_cell.length_a   1.000
_cell.length_b   1.000
_cell.length_c   1.000
_cell.angle_alpha   90.00
_cell.angle_beta   90.00
_cell.angle_gamma   90.00
#
_symmetry.space_group_name_H-M   'P 1'
#
loop_
_entity.id
_entity.type
_entity.pdbx_description
1 polymer ?
#
loop_
_entity_poly.entity_id
_entity_poly.type
_entity_poly.pdbx_seq_one_letter_code
_entity_poly.pdbx_strand_id
1 'polypeptide(L)'
;MNCSADSRPIDRTDILARLKGLSAAEDFFACLGVSYDPKVMNVSRLHIMKRVGQYLAEEDFSGLPNQVIAARVRAKLERAYEDFATSSPLTQR
;
A
#
# COMPACT_ATOMS: atom_id res chain seq x y z
N MET A 1 -9.96 21.99 -12.99
CA MET A 1 -9.69 21.13 -11.82
C MET A 1 -11.01 20.83 -11.13
N ASN A 2 -11.59 19.66 -11.39
CA ASN A 2 -12.77 19.19 -10.65
C ASN A 2 -12.33 17.99 -9.82
N CYS A 3 -12.07 18.23 -8.54
CA CYS A 3 -12.12 17.20 -7.52
C CYS A 3 -13.56 16.70 -7.46
N SER A 4 -13.89 15.69 -8.27
CA SER A 4 -15.15 14.99 -8.10
C SER A 4 -15.04 14.16 -6.84
N ALA A 5 -15.65 14.68 -5.78
CA ALA A 5 -16.06 13.94 -4.61
C ALA A 5 -16.84 12.71 -5.08
N ASP A 6 -16.16 11.56 -5.15
CA ASP A 6 -16.82 10.28 -5.34
C ASP A 6 -17.32 9.81 -3.96
N SER A 7 -18.43 10.41 -3.54
CA SER A 7 -19.23 9.94 -2.40
C SER A 7 -20.07 8.73 -2.82
N ARG A 8 -19.48 7.72 -3.46
CA ARG A 8 -20.11 6.40 -3.52
C ARG A 8 -19.95 5.74 -2.15
N PRO A 9 -20.93 4.95 -1.68
CA PRO A 9 -20.67 4.05 -0.56
C PRO A 9 -19.57 3.12 -1.05
N ILE A 10 -18.34 3.38 -0.61
CA ILE A 10 -17.17 2.68 -1.11
C ILE A 10 -17.28 1.25 -0.59
N ASP A 11 -17.89 0.41 -1.41
CA ASP A 11 -18.13 -0.98 -1.14
C ASP A 11 -16.78 -1.64 -0.83
N ARG A 12 -16.61 -2.15 0.39
CA ARG A 12 -15.40 -2.90 0.83
C ARG A 12 -15.13 -4.13 -0.04
N THR A 13 -16.08 -4.46 -0.92
CA THR A 13 -16.08 -5.60 -1.79
C THR A 13 -15.01 -5.49 -2.88
N ASP A 14 -14.59 -4.32 -3.36
CA ASP A 14 -13.55 -4.22 -4.42
C ASP A 14 -12.26 -3.51 -3.95
N ILE A 15 -11.35 -4.28 -3.36
CA ILE A 15 -10.09 -3.74 -2.82
C ILE A 15 -9.16 -3.19 -3.91
N LEU A 16 -9.12 -3.82 -5.08
CA LEU A 16 -8.23 -3.40 -6.17
C LEU A 16 -8.65 -2.05 -6.75
N ALA A 17 -9.94 -1.80 -6.95
CA ALA A 17 -10.45 -0.50 -7.37
C ALA A 17 -10.14 0.58 -6.32
N ARG A 18 -10.31 0.28 -5.03
CA ARG A 18 -9.94 1.22 -3.95
C ARG A 18 -8.48 1.60 -4.05
N LEU A 19 -7.57 0.62 -4.09
CA LEU A 19 -6.12 0.85 -4.15
C LEU A 19 -5.70 1.61 -5.42
N LYS A 20 -6.32 1.33 -6.57
CA LYS A 20 -6.05 2.05 -7.82
C LYS A 20 -6.46 3.52 -7.78
N GLY A 21 -7.43 3.89 -6.94
CA GLY A 21 -7.86 5.28 -6.75
C GLY A 21 -6.93 6.08 -5.82
N LEU A 22 -6.03 5.42 -5.10
CA LEU A 22 -5.13 6.08 -4.16
C LEU A 22 -3.89 6.63 -4.88
N SER A 23 -3.46 7.81 -4.46
CA SER A 23 -2.30 8.50 -5.03
C SER A 23 -1.17 8.72 -4.03
N ALA A 24 -1.45 8.67 -2.73
CA ALA A 24 -0.45 8.82 -1.68
C ALA A 24 -0.13 7.47 -1.03
N ALA A 25 1.14 7.25 -0.71
CA ALA A 25 1.58 6.04 -0.03
C ALA A 25 0.83 5.83 1.29
N GLU A 26 0.65 6.89 2.08
CA GLU A 26 -0.07 6.87 3.35
C GLU A 26 -1.49 6.32 3.22
N ASP A 27 -2.19 6.65 2.13
CA ASP A 27 -3.54 6.15 1.89
C ASP A 27 -3.56 4.63 1.70
N PHE A 28 -2.54 4.03 1.07
CA PHE A 28 -2.45 2.58 0.92
C PHE A 28 -2.37 1.90 2.28
N PHE A 29 -1.55 2.44 3.18
CA PHE A 29 -1.39 1.92 4.53
C PHE A 29 -2.67 2.09 5.35
N ALA A 30 -3.30 3.26 5.30
CA ALA A 30 -4.58 3.50 5.96
C ALA A 30 -5.69 2.59 5.42
N CYS A 31 -5.76 2.41 4.10
CA CYS A 31 -6.73 1.55 3.43
C CYS A 31 -6.58 0.07 3.82
N LEU A 32 -5.34 -0.41 3.95
CA LEU A 32 -5.02 -1.79 4.34
C LEU A 32 -4.92 -2.01 5.86
N GLY A 33 -5.04 -0.95 6.66
CA GLY A 33 -4.91 -1.00 8.12
C GLY A 33 -3.50 -1.33 8.61
N VAL A 34 -2.47 -0.95 7.85
CA VAL A 34 -1.06 -1.16 8.19
C VAL A 34 -0.53 0.05 8.93
N SER A 35 0.07 -0.16 10.10
CA SER A 35 0.74 0.91 10.85
C SER A 35 2.11 1.21 10.24
N TYR A 36 2.52 2.48 10.27
CA TYR A 36 3.81 2.94 9.77
C TYR A 36 4.36 4.09 10.62
N ASP A 37 5.68 4.27 10.61
CA ASP A 37 6.33 5.46 11.17
C ASP A 37 6.30 6.58 10.12
N PRO A 38 5.70 7.75 10.43
CA PRO A 38 5.71 8.91 9.54
C PRO A 38 7.13 9.34 9.12
N LYS A 39 8.16 9.16 9.95
CA LYS A 39 9.54 9.53 9.60
C LYS A 39 10.08 8.68 8.46
N VAL A 40 9.90 7.35 8.55
CA VAL A 40 10.29 6.41 7.48
C VAL A 40 9.45 6.66 6.23
N MET A 41 8.14 6.84 6.39
CA MET A 41 7.24 7.11 5.27
C MET A 41 7.64 8.39 4.52
N ASN A 42 7.97 9.48 5.22
CA ASN A 42 8.35 10.74 4.59
C ASN A 42 9.62 10.62 3.71
N VAL A 43 10.61 9.83 4.11
CA VAL A 43 11.87 9.69 3.36
C VAL A 43 11.81 8.59 2.32
N SER A 44 11.01 7.54 2.53
CA SER A 44 11.00 6.34 1.70
C SER A 44 9.71 6.15 0.89
N ARG A 45 8.74 7.06 0.93
CA ARG A 45 7.43 6.91 0.26
C ARG A 45 7.51 6.43 -1.18
N LEU A 46 8.36 7.07 -1.99
CA LEU A 46 8.49 6.79 -3.41
C LEU A 46 9.13 5.41 -3.64
N HIS A 47 10.10 5.08 -2.79
CA HIS A 47 10.81 3.80 -2.84
C HIS A 47 9.93 2.64 -2.40
N ILE A 48 9.16 2.82 -1.32
CA ILE A 48 8.15 1.86 -0.84
C ILE A 48 7.13 1.61 -1.96
N MET A 49 6.54 2.66 -2.54
CA MET A 49 5.55 2.51 -3.62
C MET A 49 6.13 1.83 -4.86
N LYS A 50 7.36 2.17 -5.25
CA LYS A 50 8.05 1.49 -6.36
C LYS A 50 8.24 0.01 -6.05
N ARG A 51 8.72 -0.34 -4.85
CA ARG A 51 8.96 -1.74 -4.43
C ARG A 51 7.66 -2.55 -4.37
N VAL A 52 6.60 -1.98 -3.80
CA VAL A 52 5.27 -2.60 -3.78
C VAL A 52 4.80 -2.87 -5.21
N GLY A 53 4.91 -1.91 -6.11
CA GLY A 53 4.56 -2.10 -7.52
C GLY A 53 5.31 -3.25 -8.18
N GLN A 54 6.60 -3.44 -7.88
CA GLN A 54 7.37 -4.59 -8.36
C GLN A 54 6.83 -5.91 -7.80
N TYR A 55 6.58 -5.98 -6.50
CA TYR A 55 6.03 -7.20 -5.87
C TYR A 55 4.64 -7.57 -6.36
N LEU A 56 3.80 -6.58 -6.64
CA LEU A 56 2.44 -6.81 -7.16
C LEU A 56 2.46 -7.20 -8.63
N ALA A 57 3.44 -6.76 -9.41
CA ALA A 57 3.59 -7.16 -10.80
C ALA A 57 3.97 -8.64 -10.98
N GLU A 58 4.60 -9.24 -9.95
CA GLU A 58 4.95 -10.66 -9.91
C GLU A 58 3.82 -11.55 -9.38
N GLU A 59 2.76 -10.97 -8.81
CA GLU A 59 1.63 -11.72 -8.26
C GLU A 59 0.51 -11.88 -9.29
N ASP A 60 -0.06 -13.09 -9.37
CA ASP A 60 -1.30 -13.33 -10.09
C ASP A 60 -2.49 -13.21 -9.14
N PHE A 61 -3.32 -12.18 -9.37
CA PHE A 61 -4.56 -11.94 -8.64
C PHE A 61 -5.80 -12.53 -9.33
N SER A 62 -5.62 -13.16 -10.50
CA SER A 62 -6.72 -13.68 -11.31
C SER A 62 -7.49 -14.77 -10.58
N GLY A 63 -8.82 -14.61 -10.51
CA GLY A 63 -9.71 -15.58 -9.86
C GLY A 63 -9.61 -15.63 -8.33
N LEU A 64 -8.83 -14.75 -7.68
CA LEU A 64 -8.77 -14.67 -6.23
C LEU A 64 -9.92 -13.83 -5.67
N PRO A 65 -10.49 -14.21 -4.52
CA PRO A 65 -11.47 -13.37 -3.84
C PRO A 65 -10.79 -12.12 -3.27
N ASN A 66 -11.53 -11.01 -3.21
CA ASN A 66 -11.01 -9.71 -2.82
C ASN A 66 -10.36 -9.69 -1.43
N GLN A 67 -10.83 -10.51 -0.48
CA GLN A 67 -10.19 -10.68 0.83
C GLN A 67 -8.77 -11.26 0.74
N VAL A 68 -8.53 -12.21 -0.18
CA VAL A 68 -7.22 -12.82 -0.39
C VAL A 68 -6.31 -11.82 -1.09
N ILE A 69 -6.82 -11.10 -2.09
CA ILE A 69 -6.08 -10.04 -2.75
C ILE A 69 -5.65 -8.97 -1.74
N ALA A 70 -6.57 -8.52 -0.88
CA ALA A 70 -6.28 -7.54 0.17
C ALA A 70 -5.16 -8.03 1.10
N ALA A 71 -5.24 -9.27 1.57
CA ALA A 71 -4.23 -9.88 2.43
C ALA A 71 -2.86 -9.97 1.74
N ARG A 72 -2.83 -10.34 0.46
CA ARG A 72 -1.57 -10.42 -0.31
C ARG A 72 -0.96 -9.05 -0.54
N VAL A 73 -1.75 -8.07 -0.98
CA VAL A 73 -1.26 -6.70 -1.18
C VAL A 73 -0.74 -6.13 0.14
N ARG A 74 -1.46 -6.34 1.25
CA ARG A 74 -1.02 -5.95 2.59
C ARG A 74 0.34 -6.55 2.94
N ALA A 75 0.52 -7.86 2.74
CA ALA A 75 1.78 -8.52 3.04
C ALA A 75 2.95 -7.98 2.19
N LYS A 76 2.72 -7.66 0.90
CA LYS A 76 3.74 -7.01 0.06
C LYS A 76 4.03 -5.58 0.51
N LEU A 77 3.02 -4.83 0.95
CA LEU A 77 3.17 -3.48 1.50
C LEU A 77 4.02 -3.48 2.78
N GLU A 78 3.71 -4.37 3.71
CA GLU A 78 4.45 -4.55 4.96
C GLU A 78 5.91 -4.93 4.69
N ARG A 79 6.15 -5.92 3.82
CA ARG A 79 7.51 -6.33 3.44
C ARG A 79 8.30 -5.19 2.80
N ALA A 80 7.70 -4.48 1.84
CA ALA A 80 8.37 -3.35 1.20
C ALA A 80 8.70 -2.26 2.23
N TYR A 81 7.80 -1.96 3.16
CA TYR A 81 8.06 -1.02 4.24
C TYR A 81 9.22 -1.47 5.13
N GLU A 82 9.22 -2.73 5.58
CA GLU A 82 10.27 -3.29 6.42
C GLU A 82 11.64 -3.23 5.75
N ASP A 83 11.74 -3.51 4.45
CA ASP A 83 13.00 -3.38 3.70
C ASP A 83 13.60 -1.98 3.84
N PHE A 84 12.80 -0.92 3.81
CA PHE A 84 13.28 0.47 3.95
C PHE A 84 13.45 0.92 5.41
N ALA A 85 12.58 0.45 6.30
CA ALA A 85 12.67 0.72 7.73
C ALA A 85 13.94 0.09 8.35
N THR A 86 14.32 -1.11 7.90
CA THR A 86 15.52 -1.82 8.34
C THR A 86 16.80 -1.37 7.62
N SER A 87 16.69 -0.94 6.35
CA SER A 87 17.84 -0.42 5.58
C SER A 87 18.23 1.01 5.97
N SER A 88 17.38 1.74 6.70
CA SER A 88 17.79 2.98 7.33
C SER A 88 18.66 2.63 8.55
N PRO A 89 19.90 3.14 8.67
CA PRO A 89 20.78 2.88 9.82
C PRO A 89 20.31 3.63 11.09
N LEU A 90 19.00 3.63 11.36
CA LEU A 90 18.39 4.22 12.55
C LEU A 90 18.34 3.25 13.73
N THR A 91 18.78 1.99 13.55
CA THR A 91 18.73 0.94 14.59
C THR A 91 20.12 0.40 14.97
N GLN A 92 21.16 1.21 14.86
CA GLN A 92 22.38 0.95 15.62
C GLN A 92 22.94 2.27 16.16
N ARG A 93 22.55 2.59 17.40
CA ARG A 93 23.26 3.57 18.24
C ARG A 93 24.01 2.82 19.32
#